data_AF-A0A357MD52-F1
#
_entry.id   AF-A0A357MD52-F1
#
_cell.length_a   1.000
_cell.length_b   1.000
_cell.length_c   1.000
_cell.angle_alpha   90.00
_cell.angle_beta   90.00
_cell.angle_gamma   90.00
#
_symmetry.space_group_name_H-M   'P 1'
#
loop_
_entity.id
_entity.type
_entity.pdbx_description
1 polymer ?
#
loop_
_entity_poly.entity_id
_entity_poly.type
_entity_poly.pdbx_seq_one_letter_code
_entity_poly.pdbx_strand_id
1 'polypeptide(L)'
;MFLGNYESQDPSGKDEELKQEIVNRYPAWKRVKTEVVYLPSTGGEGGGALDMTYIQRAMAMLAADRPNILILDDATFDWIGQQQGLKNLEPFVKSAGLPLDDIRLKRIKNTENGEEWITGVDITDTKFATDLPIHSRKMIIGVFGEGEDKNKSTDFVEFLVGQMTAK
;
A
#
# COMPACT_ATOMS: atom_id res chain seq x y z
N MET A 1 5.31 3.38 -2.24
CA MET A 1 5.45 4.27 -1.06
C MET A 1 4.77 3.58 0.11
N PHE A 2 5.43 3.54 1.26
CA PHE A 2 4.84 3.12 2.52
C PHE A 2 4.30 4.39 3.20
N LEU A 3 3.03 4.41 3.56
CA LEU A 3 2.40 5.58 4.17
C LEU A 3 1.53 5.11 5.33
N GLY A 4 1.85 5.57 6.53
CA GLY A 4 1.21 5.11 7.77
C GLY A 4 2.21 5.04 8.92
N ASN A 5 1.84 4.31 9.97
CA ASN A 5 2.67 4.09 11.13
C ASN A 5 3.73 3.01 10.85
N TYR A 6 4.69 3.38 10.01
CA TYR A 6 5.82 2.56 9.60
C TYR A 6 7.13 3.14 10.13
N GLU A 7 8.01 2.28 10.63
CA GLU A 7 9.36 2.67 11.03
C GLU A 7 10.36 1.85 10.23
N SER A 8 11.19 2.55 9.44
CA SER A 8 12.33 1.92 8.76
C SER A 8 13.36 1.47 9.78
N GLN A 9 13.91 0.27 9.60
CA GLN A 9 15.02 -0.21 10.44
C GLN A 9 16.36 0.39 10.02
N ASP A 10 16.43 1.10 8.90
CA ASP A 10 17.64 1.74 8.38
C ASP A 10 17.88 3.11 9.06
N PRO A 11 18.90 3.24 9.93
CA PRO A 11 19.21 4.50 10.61
C PRO A 11 19.74 5.59 9.66
N SER A 12 20.13 5.23 8.44
CA SER A 12 20.59 6.19 7.43
C SER A 12 19.45 6.88 6.68
N GLY A 13 18.23 6.35 6.76
CA GLY A 13 17.04 6.85 6.06
C GLY A 13 17.11 6.76 4.54
N LYS A 14 18.04 5.95 4.00
CA LYS A 14 18.19 5.76 2.54
C LYS A 14 17.36 4.59 2.03
N ASP A 15 16.91 3.72 2.94
CA ASP A 15 16.04 2.58 2.68
C ASP A 15 16.64 1.63 1.62
N GLU A 16 17.97 1.54 1.52
CA GLU A 16 18.63 0.70 0.50
C GLU A 16 18.37 -0.79 0.74
N GLU A 17 18.39 -1.23 1.99
CA GLU A 17 18.05 -2.61 2.36
C GLU A 17 16.59 -2.93 2.00
N LEU A 18 15.67 -2.00 2.26
CA LEU A 18 14.26 -2.15 1.88
C LEU A 18 14.07 -2.29 0.36
N LYS A 19 14.77 -1.47 -0.44
CA LYS A 19 14.72 -1.55 -1.91
C LYS A 19 15.25 -2.89 -2.40
N GLN A 20 16.38 -3.34 -1.86
CA GLN A 20 16.99 -4.61 -2.22
C GLN A 20 16.07 -5.77 -1.87
N GLU A 21 15.45 -5.75 -0.69
CA GLU A 21 14.58 -6.84 -0.28
C GLU A 21 13.31 -6.91 -1.13
N ILE A 22 12.72 -5.77 -1.51
CA ILE A 22 11.59 -5.76 -2.46
C ILE A 22 11.98 -6.40 -3.80
N VAL A 23 13.17 -6.08 -4.33
CA VAL A 23 13.68 -6.68 -5.58
C VAL A 23 13.96 -8.18 -5.41
N ASN A 24 14.51 -8.60 -4.27
CA ASN A 24 14.74 -10.02 -3.98
C ASN A 24 13.43 -10.82 -3.98
N ARG A 25 12.36 -10.23 -3.44
CA ARG A 25 11.04 -10.86 -3.36
C ARG A 25 10.24 -10.80 -4.64
N TYR A 26 10.49 -9.78 -5.47
CA TYR A 26 9.90 -9.66 -6.79
C TYR A 26 10.96 -9.36 -7.86
N PRO A 27 11.74 -10.38 -8.27
CA PRO A 27 12.86 -10.21 -9.21
C PRO A 27 12.47 -9.73 -10.62
N ALA A 28 11.17 -9.69 -10.93
CA ALA A 28 10.66 -9.09 -12.14
C ALA A 28 10.99 -7.58 -12.22
N TRP A 29 11.19 -6.91 -11.08
CA TRP A 29 11.70 -5.55 -11.02
C TRP A 29 13.23 -5.54 -10.89
N LYS A 30 13.90 -4.76 -11.76
CA LYS A 30 15.36 -4.59 -11.69
C LYS A 30 15.80 -3.53 -10.69
N ARG A 31 14.90 -2.61 -10.34
CA ARG A 31 15.13 -1.51 -9.39
C ARG A 31 13.78 -0.97 -8.93
N VAL A 32 13.72 -0.53 -7.68
CA VAL A 32 12.56 0.16 -7.12
C VAL A 32 12.97 1.50 -6.50
N LYS A 33 12.04 2.46 -6.51
CA LYS A 33 12.10 3.65 -5.64
C LYS A 33 11.12 3.41 -4.50
N THR A 34 11.60 3.54 -3.27
CA THR A 34 10.79 3.42 -2.06
C THR A 34 10.89 4.69 -1.25
N GLU A 35 9.86 4.93 -0.48
CA GLU A 35 9.80 6.03 0.48
C GLU A 35 8.86 5.62 1.59
N VAL A 36 9.29 5.85 2.84
CA VAL A 36 8.52 5.61 4.05
C VAL A 36 8.08 6.95 4.61
N VAL A 37 6.78 7.22 4.52
CA VAL A 37 6.16 8.44 5.02
C VAL A 37 5.43 8.10 6.30
N TYR A 38 6.00 8.55 7.40
CA TYR A 38 5.39 8.39 8.71
C TYR A 38 4.12 9.23 8.82
N LEU A 39 3.00 8.56 9.04
CA LEU A 39 1.73 9.15 9.42
C LEU A 39 1.31 8.48 10.74
N PRO A 40 1.41 9.18 11.89
CA PRO A 40 0.95 8.61 13.15
C PRO A 40 -0.55 8.32 13.03
N SER A 41 -0.99 7.18 13.58
CA SER A 41 -2.36 6.71 13.43
C SER A 41 -3.35 7.83 13.74
N THR A 42 -4.13 8.21 12.75
CA THR A 42 -5.15 9.27 12.76
C THR A 42 -6.37 8.93 13.65
N GLY A 43 -6.19 8.12 14.69
CA GLY A 43 -7.24 7.54 15.52
C GLY A 43 -7.04 7.65 17.03
N GLY A 44 -6.09 8.46 17.51
CA GLY A 44 -6.03 8.86 18.92
C GLY A 44 -6.96 10.05 19.19
N GLU A 45 -7.59 10.12 20.36
CA GLU A 45 -8.44 11.23 20.85
C GLU A 45 -7.73 12.61 20.94
N GLY A 46 -6.54 12.75 20.34
CA GLY A 46 -5.71 13.95 20.37
C GLY A 46 -5.58 14.66 19.02
N GLY A 47 -6.61 14.55 18.16
CA GLY A 47 -6.71 15.20 16.84
C GLY A 47 -6.29 16.67 16.88
N GLY A 48 -5.01 16.92 16.62
CA GLY A 48 -4.36 18.20 16.89
C GLY A 48 -3.68 18.80 15.66
N ALA A 49 -3.08 19.99 15.83
CA ALA A 49 -2.33 20.66 14.76
C ALA A 49 -1.14 19.83 14.23
N LEU A 50 -0.60 18.91 15.05
CA LEU A 50 0.44 17.97 14.65
C LEU A 50 -0.08 16.99 13.58
N ASP A 51 -1.27 16.41 13.78
CA ASP A 51 -1.87 15.46 12.83
C ASP A 51 -2.13 16.12 11.47
N MET A 52 -2.63 17.36 11.48
CA MET A 52 -2.83 18.14 10.26
C MET A 52 -1.51 18.41 9.51
N THR A 53 -0.41 18.62 10.24
CA THR A 53 0.92 18.83 9.64
C THR A 53 1.41 17.55 8.95
N TYR A 54 1.25 16.39 9.59
CA TYR A 54 1.62 15.10 8.99
C TYR A 54 0.76 14.79 7.76
N ILE A 55 -0.55 15.04 7.82
CA ILE A 55 -1.47 14.86 6.68
C ILE A 55 -1.09 15.78 5.52
N GLN A 56 -0.83 17.07 5.77
CA GLN A 56 -0.40 18.01 4.73
C GLN A 56 0.91 17.59 4.06
N ARG A 57 1.88 17.13 4.87
CA ARG A 57 3.14 16.59 4.35
C ARG A 57 2.90 15.34 3.50
N ALA A 58 2.10 14.40 3.98
CA ALA A 58 1.78 13.17 3.25
C ALA A 58 1.12 13.47 1.89
N MET A 59 0.16 14.40 1.85
CA MET A 59 -0.48 14.85 0.61
C MET A 59 0.51 15.51 -0.35
N ALA A 60 1.41 16.35 0.16
CA ALA A 60 2.46 16.97 -0.66
C ALA A 60 3.40 15.91 -1.27
N MET A 61 3.79 14.90 -0.51
CA MET A 61 4.64 13.80 -0.97
C MET A 61 3.92 12.91 -1.99
N LEU A 62 2.66 12.55 -1.75
CA LEU A 62 1.84 11.82 -2.72
C LEU A 62 1.74 12.55 -4.07
N ALA A 63 1.53 13.86 -4.03
CA ALA A 63 1.43 14.68 -5.24
C ALA A 63 2.78 14.84 -5.98
N ALA A 64 3.89 14.95 -5.23
CA ALA A 64 5.23 15.12 -5.78
C ALA A 64 5.79 13.82 -6.37
N ASP A 65 5.69 12.71 -5.63
CA ASP A 65 6.30 11.44 -6.02
C ASP A 65 5.43 10.60 -6.96
N ARG A 66 4.10 10.83 -6.95
CA ARG A 66 3.12 10.11 -7.77
C ARG A 66 3.34 8.59 -7.73
N PRO A 67 3.30 7.97 -6.53
CA PRO A 67 3.62 6.56 -6.38
C PRO A 67 2.62 5.68 -7.14
N ASN A 68 3.11 4.62 -7.79
CA ASN A 68 2.23 3.64 -8.44
C ASN A 68 1.57 2.68 -7.45
N ILE A 69 2.23 2.45 -6.31
CA ILE A 69 1.81 1.51 -5.26
C ILE A 69 1.90 2.20 -3.92
N LEU A 70 0.84 2.03 -3.12
CA LEU A 70 0.79 2.40 -1.72
C LEU A 70 0.76 1.14 -0.86
N ILE A 71 1.54 1.14 0.22
CA ILE A 71 1.47 0.15 1.29
C ILE A 71 1.07 0.92 2.56
N LEU A 72 -0.08 0.57 3.11
CA LEU A 72 -0.86 1.38 4.05
C LEU A 72 -1.21 0.58 5.30
N ASP A 73 -1.23 1.23 6.47
CA ASP A 73 -1.88 0.63 7.64
C ASP A 73 -3.41 0.80 7.55
N ASP A 74 -4.18 0.19 8.47
CA ASP A 74 -5.66 0.26 8.41
C ASP A 74 -6.16 1.72 8.47
N ALA A 75 -5.64 2.54 9.40
CA ALA A 75 -6.09 3.92 9.58
C ALA A 75 -5.81 4.80 8.36
N THR A 76 -4.65 4.62 7.75
CA THR A 76 -4.25 5.35 6.54
C THR A 76 -5.00 4.86 5.32
N PHE A 77 -5.30 3.57 5.22
CA PHE A 77 -6.13 3.02 4.15
C PHE A 77 -7.53 3.64 4.15
N ASP A 78 -8.15 3.75 5.33
CA ASP A 78 -9.46 4.39 5.46
C ASP A 78 -9.41 5.88 5.10
N TRP A 79 -8.35 6.59 5.50
CA TRP A 79 -8.15 7.99 5.15
C TRP A 79 -7.93 8.19 3.64
N ILE A 80 -7.04 7.43 3.00
CA ILE A 80 -6.75 7.60 1.57
C ILE A 80 -7.96 7.22 0.72
N GLY A 81 -8.81 6.29 1.20
CA GLY A 81 -10.03 5.91 0.50
C GLY A 81 -11.01 7.07 0.30
N GLN A 82 -10.92 8.10 1.14
CA GLN A 82 -11.71 9.32 0.99
C GLN A 82 -11.14 10.28 -0.08
N GLN A 83 -9.86 10.12 -0.46
CA GLN A 83 -9.14 11.06 -1.34
C GLN A 83 -9.19 10.69 -2.82
N GLN A 84 -9.92 9.62 -3.20
CA GLN A 84 -9.94 9.03 -4.54
C GLN A 84 -8.53 8.59 -5.04
N GLY A 85 -8.48 7.84 -6.13
CA GLY A 85 -7.21 7.49 -6.81
C GLY A 85 -6.67 6.08 -6.57
N LEU A 86 -7.31 5.28 -5.71
CA LEU A 86 -7.07 3.82 -5.65
C LEU A 86 -7.83 3.10 -6.78
N LYS A 87 -7.13 2.17 -7.44
CA LYS A 87 -7.68 1.38 -8.55
C LYS A 87 -8.53 0.23 -8.03
N ASN A 88 -9.57 -0.14 -8.78
CA ASN A 88 -10.28 -1.40 -8.56
C ASN A 88 -9.37 -2.60 -8.88
N LEU A 89 -9.11 -3.42 -7.86
CA LEU A 89 -8.24 -4.59 -7.89
C LEU A 89 -9.00 -5.90 -8.17
N GLU A 90 -10.34 -5.88 -8.19
CA GLU A 90 -11.17 -7.07 -8.37
C GLU A 90 -10.75 -7.95 -9.57
N PRO A 91 -10.44 -7.41 -10.77
CA PRO A 91 -10.03 -8.24 -11.89
C PRO A 91 -8.76 -9.05 -11.62
N PHE A 92 -7.80 -8.47 -10.90
CA PHE A 92 -6.50 -9.09 -10.61
C PHE A 92 -6.62 -10.11 -9.47
N VAL A 93 -7.43 -9.80 -8.46
CA VAL A 93 -7.75 -10.72 -7.36
C VAL A 93 -8.43 -11.99 -7.91
N LYS A 94 -9.41 -11.83 -8.81
CA LYS A 94 -10.06 -12.95 -9.51
C LYS A 94 -9.06 -13.77 -10.34
N SER A 95 -8.20 -13.10 -11.09
CA SER A 95 -7.20 -13.75 -11.95
C SER A 95 -6.23 -14.61 -11.13
N ALA A 96 -5.80 -14.13 -9.96
CA ALA A 96 -4.95 -14.87 -9.02
C ALA A 96 -5.69 -15.98 -8.23
N GLY A 97 -7.00 -16.12 -8.42
CA GLY A 97 -7.81 -17.19 -7.80
C GLY A 97 -8.22 -16.94 -6.35
N LEU A 98 -8.14 -15.70 -5.85
CA LEU A 98 -8.60 -15.38 -4.50
C LEU A 98 -10.12 -15.11 -4.50
N PRO A 99 -10.89 -15.74 -3.60
CA PRO A 99 -12.34 -15.48 -3.49
C PRO A 99 -12.64 -14.01 -3.16
N LEU A 100 -13.71 -13.44 -3.74
CA LEU A 100 -14.07 -12.03 -3.54
C LEU A 100 -14.61 -11.70 -2.14
N ASP A 101 -14.96 -12.72 -1.38
CA ASP A 101 -15.39 -12.69 0.01
C ASP A 101 -14.24 -12.94 0.99
N ASP A 102 -12.99 -13.04 0.51
CA ASP A 102 -11.81 -13.19 1.37
C ASP A 102 -11.64 -11.98 2.30
N ILE A 103 -11.42 -12.26 3.59
CA ILE A 103 -11.29 -11.25 4.66
C ILE A 103 -10.14 -10.26 4.47
N ARG A 104 -9.15 -10.61 3.64
CA ARG A 104 -8.00 -9.77 3.34
C ARG A 104 -8.32 -8.67 2.32
N LEU A 105 -9.42 -8.80 1.59
CA LEU A 105 -9.83 -7.80 0.60
C LEU A 105 -10.43 -6.57 1.29
N LYS A 106 -9.86 -5.41 1.00
CA LYS A 106 -10.29 -4.12 1.55
C LYS A 106 -11.05 -3.34 0.51
N ARG A 107 -12.21 -2.81 0.92
CA ARG A 107 -13.17 -2.15 0.04
C ARG A 107 -13.30 -0.69 0.40
N ILE A 108 -13.42 0.15 -0.62
CA ILE A 108 -13.70 1.57 -0.49
C ILE A 108 -14.86 1.88 -1.43
N LYS A 109 -15.78 2.72 -0.95
CA LYS A 109 -16.87 3.23 -1.76
C LYS A 109 -16.34 4.31 -2.70
N ASN A 110 -16.48 4.10 -4.00
CA ASN A 110 -16.21 5.10 -5.00
C ASN A 110 -17.21 6.25 -4.85
N THR A 111 -16.70 7.47 -4.71
CA THR A 111 -17.52 8.66 -4.44
C THR A 111 -18.23 9.22 -5.68
N GLU A 112 -17.80 8.84 -6.90
CA GLU A 112 -18.39 9.30 -8.16
C GLU A 112 -19.62 8.47 -8.55
N ASN A 113 -19.54 7.14 -8.45
CA ASN A 113 -20.61 6.23 -8.87
C ASN A 113 -21.31 5.51 -7.69
N GLY A 114 -20.78 5.60 -6.48
CA GLY A 114 -21.35 5.00 -5.28
C GLY A 114 -21.09 3.49 -5.13
N GLU A 115 -20.32 2.87 -6.02
CA GLU A 115 -20.00 1.44 -5.99
C GLU A 115 -18.90 1.13 -4.96
N GLU A 116 -18.96 -0.04 -4.34
CA GLU A 116 -17.85 -0.54 -3.51
C GLU A 116 -16.84 -1.28 -4.38
N TRP A 117 -15.60 -0.78 -4.40
CA TRP A 117 -14.50 -1.42 -5.11
C TRP A 117 -13.52 -2.07 -4.15
N ILE A 118 -13.04 -3.26 -4.51
CA ILE A 118 -11.86 -3.84 -3.88
C ILE A 118 -10.68 -2.96 -4.30
N THR A 119 -10.06 -2.28 -3.35
CA THR A 119 -9.03 -1.26 -3.61
C THR A 119 -7.76 -1.51 -2.82
N GLY A 120 -7.82 -2.45 -1.87
CA GLY A 120 -6.65 -2.91 -1.13
C GLY A 120 -6.68 -4.41 -0.88
N VAL A 121 -5.49 -4.97 -0.67
CA VAL A 121 -5.30 -6.35 -0.22
C VAL A 121 -4.42 -6.33 1.01
N ASP A 122 -4.87 -6.94 2.09
CA ASP A 122 -4.07 -7.18 3.28
C ASP A 122 -3.04 -8.27 3.00
N ILE A 123 -1.78 -7.86 3.01
CA ILE A 123 -0.61 -8.71 2.74
C ILE A 123 0.24 -8.94 3.99
N THR A 124 -0.25 -8.53 5.17
CA THR A 124 0.50 -8.51 6.43
C THR A 124 1.17 -9.85 6.75
N ASP A 125 0.53 -10.97 6.42
CA ASP A 125 0.99 -12.32 6.70
C ASP A 125 1.69 -13.01 5.52
N THR A 126 1.93 -12.28 4.42
CA THR A 126 2.67 -12.80 3.27
C THR A 126 4.17 -12.81 3.55
N LYS A 127 4.90 -13.76 2.93
CA LYS A 127 6.37 -13.78 2.97
C LYS A 127 7.01 -12.51 2.42
N PHE A 128 6.31 -11.79 1.54
CA PHE A 128 6.75 -10.49 1.11
C PHE A 128 6.79 -9.53 2.30
N ALA A 129 5.68 -9.35 3.02
CA ALA A 129 5.57 -8.38 4.12
C ALA A 129 6.44 -8.73 5.33
N THR A 130 6.52 -10.01 5.72
CA THR A 130 7.22 -10.43 6.94
C THR A 130 8.74 -10.25 6.88
N ASP A 131 9.29 -10.25 5.67
CA ASP A 131 10.73 -10.28 5.46
C ASP A 131 11.28 -8.87 5.12
N LEU A 132 10.41 -7.87 4.96
CA LEU A 132 10.85 -6.49 4.77
C LEU A 132 11.48 -5.94 6.05
N PRO A 133 12.59 -5.17 5.95
CA PRO A 133 13.25 -4.53 7.09
C PRO A 133 12.49 -3.27 7.55
N ILE A 134 11.19 -3.39 7.80
CA ILE A 134 10.30 -2.30 8.23
C ILE A 134 9.41 -2.77 9.37
N HIS A 135 9.28 -1.97 10.42
CA HIS A 135 8.35 -2.28 11.50
C HIS A 135 6.94 -1.85 11.11
N SER A 136 6.01 -2.80 11.14
CA SER A 136 4.58 -2.55 10.92
C SER A 136 3.72 -3.58 11.65
N ARG A 137 2.50 -3.17 12.00
CA ARG A 137 1.44 -4.07 12.45
C ARG A 137 0.50 -4.51 11.32
N LYS A 138 0.48 -3.76 10.22
CA LYS A 138 -0.46 -3.95 9.12
C LYS A 138 0.12 -3.46 7.81
N MET A 139 -0.05 -4.25 6.75
CA MET A 139 0.29 -3.86 5.39
C MET A 139 -0.87 -4.15 4.45
N ILE A 140 -1.53 -3.10 3.99
CA ILE A 140 -2.55 -3.14 2.95
C ILE A 140 -1.94 -2.54 1.69
N ILE A 141 -1.82 -3.34 0.64
CA ILE A 141 -1.31 -2.88 -0.65
C ILE A 141 -2.47 -2.36 -1.52
N GLY A 142 -2.27 -1.21 -2.15
CA GLY A 142 -3.17 -0.65 -3.16
C GLY A 142 -2.40 -0.09 -4.35
N VAL A 143 -3.03 -0.07 -5.52
CA VAL A 143 -2.49 0.58 -6.73
C VAL A 143 -3.05 1.99 -6.82
N PHE A 144 -2.16 2.98 -6.91
CA PHE A 144 -2.51 4.40 -6.87
C PHE A 144 -2.16 5.11 -8.18
N GLY A 145 -3.03 6.04 -8.58
CA GLY A 145 -2.83 6.94 -9.71
C GLY A 145 -3.10 6.36 -11.11
N GLU A 146 -2.96 7.22 -12.12
CA GLU A 146 -3.12 6.88 -13.54
C GLU A 146 -1.80 6.99 -14.32
N GLY A 147 -1.03 5.91 -14.47
CA GLY A 147 0.25 5.92 -15.21
C GLY A 147 0.44 4.76 -16.20
N GLU A 148 1.44 4.88 -17.08
CA GLU A 148 1.78 3.90 -18.13
C GLU A 148 2.38 2.59 -17.58
N ASP A 149 2.98 2.60 -16.39
CA ASP A 149 3.49 1.41 -15.68
C ASP A 149 2.40 0.62 -14.92
N LYS A 150 1.12 0.86 -15.23
CA LYS A 150 -0.06 0.24 -14.58
C LYS A 150 0.03 -1.28 -14.53
N ASN A 151 0.49 -1.92 -15.61
CA ASN A 151 0.58 -3.38 -15.67
C ASN A 151 1.54 -3.90 -14.60
N LYS A 152 2.75 -3.35 -14.49
CA LYS A 152 3.74 -3.81 -13.50
C LYS A 152 3.23 -3.73 -12.06
N SER A 153 2.41 -2.73 -11.74
CA SER A 153 1.87 -2.55 -10.39
C SER A 153 0.76 -3.55 -10.11
N THR A 154 -0.12 -3.79 -11.08
CA THR A 154 -1.19 -4.77 -10.93
C THR A 154 -0.67 -6.21 -11.00
N ASP A 155 0.35 -6.48 -11.83
CA ASP A 155 1.05 -7.77 -11.91
C ASP A 155 1.72 -8.10 -10.57
N PHE A 156 2.24 -7.09 -9.87
CA PHE A 156 2.79 -7.27 -8.54
C PHE A 156 1.72 -7.60 -7.50
N VAL A 157 0.57 -6.90 -7.52
CA VAL A 157 -0.57 -7.26 -6.67
C VAL A 157 -1.03 -8.69 -6.96
N GLU A 158 -1.18 -9.06 -8.24
CA GLU A 158 -1.56 -10.41 -8.65
C GLU A 158 -0.55 -11.47 -8.16
N PHE A 159 0.75 -11.18 -8.27
CA PHE A 159 1.81 -12.03 -7.72
C PHE A 159 1.67 -12.23 -6.21
N LEU A 160 1.46 -11.16 -5.44
CA LEU A 160 1.27 -11.25 -3.98
C LEU A 160 0.03 -12.06 -3.63
N VAL A 161 -1.08 -11.84 -4.34
CA VAL A 161 -2.31 -12.62 -4.16
C VAL A 161 -2.09 -14.11 -4.49
N GLY A 162 -1.33 -14.41 -5.54
CA GLY A 162 -0.96 -15.78 -5.88
C GLY A 162 -0.17 -16.50 -4.78
N GLN A 163 0.65 -15.77 -4.00
CA GLN A 163 1.33 -16.36 -2.84
C GLN A 163 0.38 -16.70 -1.68
N MET A 164 -0.79 -16.06 -1.62
CA MET A 164 -1.78 -16.28 -0.57
C MET A 164 -2.65 -17.51 -0.87
N THR A 165 -2.81 -17.85 -2.14
CA THR A 165 -3.60 -19.00 -2.61
C THR A 165 -2.78 -20.27 -2.78
N ALA A 166 -1.47 -20.14 -2.99
CA ALA A 166 -0.53 -21.27 -3.06
C ALA A 166 -0.31 -21.91 -1.67
N LYS A 167 -0.93 -23.08 -1.44
CA LYS A 167 -0.67 -23.95 -0.29
C LYS A 167 0.55 -24.84 -0.51
#